data_AF-A0A835PRM8-F1
#
_entry.id   AF-A0A835PRM8-F1
#
_cell.length_a   1.000
_cell.length_b   1.000
_cell.length_c   1.000
_cell.angle_alpha   90.00
_cell.angle_beta   90.00
_cell.angle_gamma   90.00
#
_symmetry.space_group_name_H-M   'P 1'
#
loop_
_entity.id
_entity.type
_entity.pdbx_description
1 polymer ?
#
loop_
_entity_poly.entity_id
_entity_poly.type
_entity_poly.pdbx_seq_one_letter_code
_entity_poly.pdbx_strand_id
1 'polypeptide(L)'
;VAEGKTFLSGVKQRLLSYIFRKHWSEEADQIVRIQYLKRKFYFHFQDYIDLIMWKVSRSTDQHTSFFAVYNMETTEIITFYQNSTEELYDLFEQLYDHFHAASRNSLHANFISSHSNNIYAFEQLCTIKNNAGSLSQFVKKMATSLPYTCQSQSPSPYFDLSLFRYDEKLISATDRLRHSTEHPIKFISRRQPHILKFKIKPGPETSGSDARSKRVSSFLFHPYLPLAISIQQTSFMQPTVVNIHFRR
;
A
#
# COMPACT_ATOMS: atom_id res chain seq x y z
N VAL A 1 24.56 -19.76 -8.68
CA VAL A 1 24.06 -18.55 -9.38
C VAL A 1 23.93 -17.48 -8.32
N ALA A 2 24.77 -16.44 -8.36
CA ALA A 2 24.83 -15.42 -7.32
C ALA A 2 23.53 -14.59 -7.34
N GLU A 3 22.73 -14.71 -6.28
CA GLU A 3 21.60 -13.82 -6.04
C GLU A 3 22.11 -12.37 -5.98
N GLY A 4 21.60 -11.52 -6.87
CA GLY A 4 21.99 -10.13 -6.93
C GLY A 4 21.70 -9.44 -5.61
N LYS A 5 22.75 -8.92 -4.96
CA LYS A 5 22.66 -8.10 -3.75
C LYS A 5 21.67 -6.96 -3.99
N THR A 6 20.46 -7.09 -3.46
CA THR A 6 19.49 -5.99 -3.41
C THR A 6 20.03 -4.90 -2.50
N PHE A 7 20.26 -3.71 -3.03
CA PHE A 7 20.67 -2.56 -2.22
C PHE A 7 19.59 -2.25 -1.18
N LEU A 8 20.01 -2.18 0.09
CA LEU A 8 19.14 -1.75 1.19
C LEU A 8 18.79 -0.28 0.96
N SER A 9 17.51 0.02 0.79
CA SER A 9 17.02 1.38 0.55
C SER A 9 15.81 1.70 1.43
N GLY A 10 15.41 2.97 1.46
CA GLY A 10 14.24 3.43 2.23
C GLY A 10 14.47 3.47 3.74
N VAL A 11 13.42 3.21 4.53
CA VAL A 11 13.43 3.41 5.99
C VAL A 11 14.41 2.48 6.70
N LYS A 12 14.62 1.25 6.20
CA LYS A 12 15.60 0.32 6.76
C LYS A 12 17.04 0.84 6.64
N GLN A 13 17.41 1.37 5.47
CA GLN A 13 18.73 1.98 5.26
C GLN A 13 18.94 3.22 6.13
N ARG A 14 17.88 4.02 6.35
CA ARG A 14 17.93 5.20 7.22
C ARG A 14 18.05 4.83 8.71
N LEU A 15 17.33 3.80 9.15
CA LEU A 15 17.46 3.25 10.50
C LEU A 15 18.86 2.70 10.74
N LEU A 16 19.39 1.91 9.81
CA LEU A 16 20.76 1.40 9.86
C LEU A 16 21.79 2.53 9.89
N SER A 17 21.61 3.56 9.07
CA SER A 17 22.50 4.72 9.05
C SER A 17 22.45 5.52 10.36
N TYR A 18 21.27 5.65 10.97
CA TYR A 18 21.11 6.29 12.28
C TYR A 18 21.81 5.49 13.39
N ILE A 19 21.56 4.18 13.46
CA ILE A 19 22.19 3.29 14.46
C ILE A 19 23.71 3.31 14.30
N PHE A 20 24.21 3.24 13.05
CA PHE A 20 25.63 3.36 12.75
C PHE A 20 26.21 4.69 13.26
N ARG A 21 25.59 5.82 12.90
CA ARG A 21 26.05 7.16 13.30
C ARG A 21 26.07 7.31 14.82
N LYS A 22 25.03 6.83 15.51
CA LYS A 22 24.95 6.85 16.98
C LYS A 22 26.15 6.14 17.60
N HIS A 23 26.46 4.92 17.16
CA HIS A 23 27.59 4.16 17.66
C HIS A 23 28.94 4.69 17.19
N TRP A 24 28.99 5.37 16.03
CA TRP A 24 30.19 6.02 15.52
C TRP A 24 30.57 7.25 16.35
N SER A 25 29.59 8.02 16.81
CA SER A 25 29.80 9.23 17.61
C SER A 25 30.05 8.97 19.10
N GLU A 26 29.87 7.72 19.56
CA GLU A 26 29.89 7.39 20.98
C GLU A 26 31.32 7.32 21.55
N GLU A 27 32.30 7.03 20.71
CA GLU A 27 33.71 6.89 21.12
C GLU A 27 34.61 7.85 20.33
N ALA A 28 35.48 8.59 21.03
CA ALA A 28 36.42 9.54 20.42
C ALA A 28 37.66 8.83 19.86
N ASP A 29 38.13 7.78 20.54
CA ASP A 29 39.31 7.00 20.13
C ASP A 29 38.99 6.11 18.93
N GLN A 30 39.83 6.17 17.91
CA GLN A 30 39.60 5.49 16.64
C GLN A 30 39.65 3.96 16.75
N ILE A 31 40.54 3.42 17.58
CA ILE A 31 40.73 1.97 17.73
C ILE A 31 39.54 1.39 18.53
N VAL A 32 39.17 2.06 19.62
CA VAL A 32 38.03 1.66 20.45
C VAL A 32 36.72 1.79 19.68
N ARG A 33 36.54 2.87 18.90
CA ARG A 33 35.37 3.08 18.02
C ARG A 33 35.17 1.93 17.03
N ILE A 34 36.25 1.48 16.37
CA ILE A 34 36.18 0.38 15.40
C ILE A 34 35.78 -0.93 16.08
N GLN A 35 36.34 -1.24 17.26
CA GLN A 35 35.96 -2.43 18.02
C GLN A 35 34.51 -2.36 18.52
N TYR A 36 34.08 -1.18 18.96
CA TYR A 36 32.73 -0.93 19.43
C TYR A 36 31.70 -1.13 18.30
N LEU A 37 31.95 -0.58 17.11
CA LEU A 37 31.10 -0.77 15.92
C LEU A 37 31.03 -2.23 15.47
N LYS A 38 32.17 -2.95 15.50
CA LYS A 38 32.17 -4.39 15.20
C LYS A 38 31.22 -5.15 16.12
N ARG A 39 31.29 -4.88 17.42
CA ARG A 39 30.49 -5.58 18.43
C ARG A 39 29.03 -5.16 18.45
N LYS A 40 28.73 -3.88 18.25
CA LYS A 40 27.38 -3.32 18.44
C LYS A 40 26.58 -3.17 17.16
N PHE A 41 27.23 -2.91 16.03
CA PHE A 41 26.55 -2.69 14.76
C PHE A 41 26.71 -3.87 13.80
N TYR A 42 27.95 -4.26 13.48
CA TYR A 42 28.20 -5.27 12.45
C TYR A 42 27.84 -6.70 12.91
N PHE A 43 28.04 -7.03 14.19
CA PHE A 43 27.64 -8.32 14.75
C PHE A 43 26.13 -8.58 14.59
N HIS A 44 25.31 -7.54 14.78
CA HIS A 44 23.85 -7.61 14.67
C HIS A 44 23.32 -7.19 13.29
N PHE A 45 24.19 -7.05 12.29
CA PHE A 45 23.80 -6.47 11.02
C PHE A 45 22.67 -7.26 10.37
N GLN A 46 22.78 -8.58 10.33
CA GLN A 46 21.76 -9.46 9.75
C GLN A 46 20.42 -9.36 10.50
N ASP A 47 20.44 -9.29 11.84
CA ASP A 47 19.25 -9.10 12.66
C ASP A 47 18.49 -7.81 12.29
N TYR A 48 19.21 -6.73 11.96
CA TYR A 48 18.61 -5.48 11.51
C TYR A 48 18.04 -5.56 10.09
N ILE A 49 18.65 -6.36 9.21
CA ILE A 49 18.13 -6.62 7.85
C ILE A 49 16.81 -7.37 7.94
N ASP A 50 16.78 -8.39 8.78
CA ASP A 50 15.66 -9.31 8.95
C ASP A 50 14.54 -8.71 9.81
N LEU A 51 14.78 -7.55 10.43
CA LEU A 51 13.77 -6.80 11.16
C LEU A 51 12.54 -6.53 10.28
N ILE A 52 11.43 -7.19 10.60
CA ILE A 52 10.14 -6.93 9.98
C ILE A 52 9.58 -5.69 10.68
N MET A 53 9.63 -4.52 10.01
CA MET A 53 9.03 -3.30 10.55
C MET A 53 7.51 -3.34 10.38
N TRP A 54 6.80 -3.72 11.44
CA TRP A 54 5.34 -3.70 11.47
C TRP A 54 4.87 -2.26 11.76
N LYS A 55 4.16 -1.65 10.81
CA LYS A 55 3.34 -0.46 11.12
C LYS A 55 2.15 -0.94 11.93
N VAL A 56 2.13 -0.66 13.24
CA VAL A 56 0.91 -0.79 14.05
C VAL A 56 0.03 0.42 13.77
N SER A 57 -0.84 0.31 12.77
CA SER A 57 -1.88 1.30 12.52
C SER A 57 -3.05 1.03 13.47
N ARG A 58 -3.01 1.56 14.70
CA ARG A 58 -4.27 1.71 15.47
C ARG A 58 -5.11 2.76 14.74
N SER A 59 -6.41 2.50 14.59
CA SER A 59 -7.33 3.38 13.85
C SER A 59 -7.20 4.83 14.34
N THR A 60 -6.62 5.70 13.50
CA THR A 60 -6.49 7.14 13.77
C THR A 60 -7.83 7.88 13.61
N ASP A 61 -8.91 7.16 13.30
CA ASP A 61 -10.18 7.75 12.89
C ASP A 61 -10.90 8.45 14.06
N GLN A 62 -10.62 8.06 15.31
CA GLN A 62 -11.30 8.59 16.50
C GLN A 62 -10.47 9.56 17.35
N HIS A 63 -9.15 9.65 17.15
CA HIS A 63 -8.27 10.48 17.98
C HIS A 63 -7.56 11.57 17.19
N THR A 64 -7.45 12.76 17.78
CA THR A 64 -6.61 13.83 17.25
C THR A 64 -5.18 13.33 17.10
N SER A 65 -4.66 13.41 15.89
CA SER A 65 -3.30 12.96 15.55
C SER A 65 -2.52 14.12 14.97
N PHE A 66 -1.23 14.17 15.26
CA PHE A 66 -0.32 15.19 14.75
C PHE A 66 0.71 14.55 13.82
N PHE A 67 1.03 15.24 12.72
CA PHE A 67 2.02 14.85 11.73
C PHE A 67 3.14 15.90 11.74
N ALA A 68 4.39 15.46 11.91
CA ALA A 68 5.55 16.33 11.80
C ALA A 68 6.24 16.11 10.45
N VAL A 69 6.57 17.19 9.74
CA VAL A 69 7.44 17.12 8.56
C VAL A 69 8.88 17.33 9.04
N TYR A 70 9.68 16.28 8.93
CA TYR A 70 11.08 16.29 9.36
C TYR A 70 12.01 16.34 8.14
N ASN A 71 12.89 17.35 8.13
CA ASN A 71 13.95 17.43 7.13
C ASN A 71 15.07 16.44 7.48
N MET A 72 15.31 15.50 6.59
CA MET A 72 16.31 14.46 6.80
C MET A 72 17.75 14.94 6.59
N GLU A 73 17.94 16.02 5.85
CA GLU A 73 19.25 16.60 5.55
C GLU A 73 19.69 17.57 6.64
N THR A 74 18.82 18.53 7.00
CA THR A 74 19.12 19.54 8.03
C THR A 74 18.87 19.04 9.45
N THR A 75 18.19 17.91 9.61
CA THR A 75 17.80 17.30 10.89
C THR A 75 16.81 18.13 11.72
N GLU A 76 16.06 19.02 11.08
CA GLU A 76 15.10 19.92 11.73
C GLU A 76 13.64 19.52 11.47
N ILE A 77 12.75 19.87 12.40
CA ILE A 77 11.31 19.77 12.19
C ILE A 77 10.84 21.04 11.47
N ILE A 78 10.36 20.90 10.24
CA ILE A 78 9.92 22.02 9.41
C ILE A 78 8.56 22.52 9.90
N THR A 79 7.63 21.62 10.17
CA THR A 79 6.24 21.99 10.50
C THR A 79 5.49 20.84 11.18
N PHE A 80 4.39 21.19 11.85
CA PHE A 80 3.44 20.28 12.47
C PHE A 80 2.03 20.52 11.93
N TYR A 81 1.37 19.43 11.52
CA TYR A 81 -0.01 19.43 11.06
C TYR A 81 -0.87 18.59 12.01
N GLN A 82 -2.10 19.04 12.24
CA GLN A 82 -3.12 18.19 12.85
C GLN A 82 -3.84 17.40 11.75
N ASN A 83 -4.34 16.20 12.04
CA ASN A 83 -5.02 15.33 11.07
C ASN A 83 -6.32 15.89 10.45
N SER A 84 -6.70 17.13 10.76
CA SER A 84 -7.89 17.82 10.27
C SER A 84 -7.58 19.12 9.52
N THR A 85 -6.31 19.50 9.37
CA THR A 85 -5.89 20.74 8.70
C THR A 85 -5.89 20.60 7.18
N GLU A 86 -6.39 21.60 6.47
CA GLU A 86 -6.45 21.61 5.01
C GLU A 86 -5.06 21.61 4.38
N GLU A 87 -4.09 22.27 5.00
CA GLU A 87 -2.70 22.35 4.52
C GLU A 87 -2.02 20.98 4.44
N LEU A 88 -2.40 20.05 5.33
CA LEU A 88 -1.94 18.66 5.28
C LEU A 88 -2.53 17.92 4.08
N TYR A 89 -3.78 18.21 3.73
CA TYR A 89 -4.42 17.66 2.55
C TYR A 89 -3.79 18.20 1.27
N ASP A 90 -3.48 19.49 1.20
CA ASP A 90 -2.82 20.08 0.03
C ASP A 90 -1.43 19.45 -0.19
N LEU A 91 -0.67 19.28 0.89
CA LEU A 91 0.60 18.55 0.86
C LEU A 91 0.43 17.11 0.36
N PHE A 92 -0.61 16.43 0.85
CA PHE A 92 -0.96 15.08 0.44
C PHE A 92 -1.35 14.99 -1.04
N GLU A 93 -2.13 15.94 -1.54
CA GLU A 93 -2.58 16.00 -2.92
C GLU A 93 -1.40 16.22 -3.87
N GLN A 94 -0.49 17.14 -3.52
CA GLN A 94 0.67 17.50 -4.31
C GLN A 94 1.81 16.46 -4.26
N LEU A 95 2.04 15.84 -3.10
CA LEU A 95 3.19 14.98 -2.86
C LEU A 95 2.83 13.49 -2.69
N TYR A 96 1.64 13.07 -3.10
CA TYR A 96 1.17 11.69 -2.90
C TYR A 96 2.18 10.60 -3.29
N ASP A 97 2.74 10.73 -4.49
CA ASP A 97 3.69 9.76 -5.03
C ASP A 97 4.97 9.71 -4.20
N HIS A 98 5.33 10.79 -3.50
CA HIS A 98 6.49 10.84 -2.60
C HIS A 98 6.23 10.15 -1.25
N PHE A 99 4.97 10.03 -0.83
CA PHE A 99 4.60 9.22 0.33
C PHE A 99 4.62 7.71 0.03
N HIS A 100 4.63 7.33 -1.25
CA HIS A 100 4.83 5.96 -1.68
C HIS A 100 6.31 5.72 -2.02
N ALA A 101 6.96 4.84 -1.27
CA ALA A 101 8.26 4.24 -1.61
C ALA A 101 8.15 3.24 -2.79
N ALA A 102 7.31 3.51 -3.78
CA ALA A 102 7.33 2.75 -5.02
C ALA A 102 8.63 3.10 -5.74
N SER A 103 9.46 2.08 -5.96
CA SER A 103 10.68 2.22 -6.77
C SER A 103 10.29 2.71 -8.16
N ARG A 104 10.51 4.00 -8.45
CA ARG A 104 10.38 4.58 -9.81
C ARG A 104 11.24 3.86 -10.86
N ASN A 105 12.15 2.98 -10.43
CA ASN A 105 13.02 2.20 -11.29
C ASN A 105 12.37 0.90 -11.82
N SER A 106 11.17 0.51 -11.35
CA SER A 106 10.46 -0.68 -11.85
C SER A 106 9.35 -0.28 -12.81
N LEU A 107 9.38 -0.83 -14.03
CA LEU A 107 8.32 -0.61 -15.03
C LEU A 107 6.93 -1.01 -14.51
N HIS A 108 6.85 -1.95 -13.57
CA HIS A 108 5.58 -2.41 -13.01
C HIS A 108 4.97 -1.42 -12.01
N ALA A 109 5.80 -0.60 -11.35
CA ALA A 109 5.31 0.45 -10.46
C ALA A 109 4.45 1.49 -11.21
N ASN A 110 4.61 1.60 -12.54
CA ASN A 110 3.82 2.50 -13.39
C ASN A 110 2.34 2.10 -13.48
N PHE A 111 1.96 0.86 -13.16
CA PHE A 111 0.56 0.44 -13.15
C PHE A 111 -0.19 0.86 -11.86
N ILE A 112 0.53 1.34 -10.84
CA ILE A 112 -0.06 1.85 -9.61
C ILE A 112 -0.69 3.20 -9.93
N SER A 113 -2.02 3.23 -10.01
CA SER A 113 -2.78 4.46 -10.22
C SER A 113 -2.90 5.25 -8.92
N SER A 114 -2.46 6.50 -8.96
CA SER A 114 -2.63 7.51 -7.90
C SER A 114 -3.36 8.73 -8.45
N HIS A 115 -3.90 9.58 -7.58
CA HIS A 115 -4.50 10.85 -8.01
C HIS A 115 -3.48 11.83 -8.60
N SER A 116 -2.18 11.65 -8.33
CA SER A 116 -1.12 12.48 -8.94
C SER A 116 -0.71 12.00 -10.33
N ASN A 117 -0.86 10.71 -10.64
CA ASN A 117 -0.38 10.13 -11.90
C ASN A 117 -1.49 9.63 -12.85
N ASN A 118 -2.74 9.58 -12.40
CA ASN A 118 -3.87 9.05 -13.16
C ASN A 118 -5.09 9.99 -13.06
N ILE A 119 -5.54 10.51 -14.20
CA ILE A 119 -6.69 11.44 -14.29
C ILE A 119 -7.98 10.83 -13.75
N TYR A 120 -8.21 9.52 -13.93
CA TYR A 120 -9.42 8.86 -13.45
C TYR A 120 -9.42 8.68 -11.93
N ALA A 121 -8.25 8.43 -11.34
CA ALA A 121 -8.09 8.41 -9.88
C ALA A 121 -8.33 9.82 -9.30
N PHE A 122 -7.82 10.85 -9.98
CA PHE A 122 -8.04 12.24 -9.61
C PHE A 122 -9.53 12.63 -9.66
N GLU A 123 -10.23 12.34 -10.76
CA GLU A 123 -11.67 12.61 -10.91
C GLU A 123 -12.51 11.90 -9.83
N GLN A 124 -12.17 10.65 -9.49
CA GLN A 124 -12.81 9.92 -8.39
C GLN A 124 -12.58 10.61 -7.05
N LEU A 125 -11.35 11.06 -6.77
CA LEU A 125 -11.02 11.79 -5.55
C LEU A 125 -11.80 13.11 -5.47
N CYS A 126 -11.86 13.89 -6.55
CA CYS A 126 -12.67 15.11 -6.63
C CYS A 126 -14.15 14.82 -6.37
N THR A 127 -14.68 13.74 -6.93
CA THR A 127 -16.07 13.33 -6.71
C THR A 127 -16.32 12.99 -5.24
N ILE A 128 -15.40 12.27 -4.59
CA ILE A 128 -15.50 11.92 -3.16
C ILE A 128 -15.39 13.19 -2.30
N LYS A 129 -14.46 14.10 -2.63
CA LYS A 129 -14.26 15.39 -1.94
C LYS A 129 -15.53 16.25 -2.04
N ASN A 130 -16.09 16.40 -3.23
CA ASN A 130 -17.30 17.21 -3.47
C ASN A 130 -18.55 16.62 -2.80
N ASN A 131 -18.63 15.29 -2.70
CA ASN A 131 -19.72 14.61 -2.00
C ASN A 131 -19.51 14.52 -0.48
N ALA A 132 -18.37 14.97 0.05
CA ALA A 132 -18.11 14.94 1.47
C ALA A 132 -18.88 16.07 2.18
N GLY A 133 -19.66 15.74 3.21
CA GLY A 133 -20.39 16.73 3.99
C GLY A 133 -19.50 17.67 4.83
N SER A 134 -18.22 17.33 5.00
CA SER A 134 -17.24 18.15 5.72
C SER A 134 -15.84 17.91 5.18
N LEU A 135 -15.14 18.98 4.80
CA LEU A 135 -13.74 18.92 4.39
C LEU A 135 -12.87 18.32 5.50
N SER A 136 -13.07 18.74 6.75
CA SER A 136 -12.31 18.22 7.90
C SER A 136 -12.43 16.70 8.08
N GLN A 137 -13.64 16.14 7.92
CA GLN A 137 -13.86 14.69 8.00
C GLN A 137 -13.22 13.97 6.81
N PHE A 138 -13.28 14.57 5.63
CA PHE A 138 -12.60 14.06 4.44
C PHE A 138 -11.07 14.02 4.64
N VAL A 139 -10.47 15.11 5.14
CA VAL A 139 -9.03 15.16 5.46
C VAL A 139 -8.64 14.08 6.48
N LYS A 140 -9.40 13.92 7.57
CA LYS A 140 -9.15 12.86 8.55
C LYS A 140 -9.17 11.48 7.92
N LYS A 141 -10.17 11.20 7.08
CA LYS A 141 -10.30 9.94 6.35
C LYS A 141 -9.09 9.71 5.44
N MET A 142 -8.64 10.73 4.70
CA MET A 142 -7.46 10.61 3.85
C MET A 142 -6.18 10.40 4.67
N ALA A 143 -6.02 11.11 5.78
CA ALA A 143 -4.86 11.00 6.67
C ALA A 143 -4.70 9.60 7.29
N THR A 144 -5.78 8.83 7.45
CA THR A 144 -5.69 7.42 7.93
C THR A 144 -4.85 6.52 7.02
N SER A 145 -4.71 6.89 5.75
CA SER A 145 -3.89 6.14 4.79
C SER A 145 -2.39 6.37 4.97
N LEU A 146 -2.00 7.42 5.70
CA LEU A 146 -0.60 7.77 5.93
C LEU A 146 -0.02 7.08 7.18
N PRO A 147 1.31 6.81 7.19
CA PRO A 147 2.15 6.65 6.00
C PRO A 147 1.68 5.48 5.13
N TYR A 148 1.83 5.61 3.81
CA TYR A 148 1.42 4.58 2.87
C TYR A 148 2.27 3.32 2.98
N THR A 149 1.61 2.16 2.98
CA THR A 149 2.26 0.85 3.00
C THR A 149 2.46 0.40 1.56
N CYS A 150 3.67 0.56 1.04
CA CYS A 150 4.01 0.24 -0.36
C CYS A 150 3.87 -1.26 -0.67
N GLN A 151 3.93 -2.10 0.36
CA GLN A 151 3.71 -3.54 0.27
C GLN A 151 2.23 -3.91 0.11
N SER A 152 1.31 -2.97 0.36
CA SER A 152 -0.12 -3.23 0.32
C SER A 152 -0.76 -2.82 -0.99
N GLN A 153 -0.01 -2.43 -2.03
CA GLN A 153 -0.57 -2.10 -3.34
C GLN A 153 -0.04 -3.07 -4.40
N SER A 154 -0.95 -3.60 -5.22
CA SER A 154 -0.64 -4.49 -6.32
C SER A 154 -0.25 -3.67 -7.57
N PRO A 155 0.97 -3.85 -8.11
CA PRO A 155 1.42 -3.19 -9.35
C PRO A 155 0.90 -3.90 -10.61
N SER A 156 -0.31 -4.47 -10.54
CA SER A 156 -0.89 -5.26 -11.61
C SER A 156 -1.54 -4.35 -12.67
N PRO A 157 -1.33 -4.60 -13.98
CA PRO A 157 -2.00 -3.84 -15.04
C PRO A 157 -3.53 -3.96 -14.98
N TYR A 158 -4.06 -4.99 -14.31
CA TYR A 158 -5.50 -5.16 -14.10
C TYR A 158 -6.12 -4.06 -13.24
N PHE A 159 -5.31 -3.39 -12.41
CA PHE A 159 -5.73 -2.27 -11.56
C PHE A 159 -5.36 -0.91 -12.11
N ASP A 160 -4.81 -0.83 -13.33
CA ASP A 160 -4.59 0.44 -13.99
C ASP A 160 -5.94 1.05 -14.39
N LEU A 161 -6.28 2.18 -13.76
CA LEU A 161 -7.54 2.88 -13.99
C LEU A 161 -7.63 3.51 -15.38
N SER A 162 -6.52 3.60 -16.12
CA SER A 162 -6.46 3.98 -17.52
C SER A 162 -6.87 2.87 -18.48
N LEU A 163 -6.72 1.61 -18.05
CA LEU A 163 -7.04 0.43 -18.87
C LEU A 163 -8.46 -0.05 -18.60
N PHE A 164 -8.85 -0.13 -17.33
CA PHE A 164 -10.10 -0.76 -16.93
C PHE A 164 -10.96 0.12 -16.01
N ARG A 165 -12.28 -0.02 -16.17
CA ARG A 165 -13.29 0.42 -15.22
C ARG A 165 -13.83 -0.80 -14.50
N TYR A 166 -13.80 -0.79 -13.18
CA TYR A 166 -14.32 -1.84 -12.30
C TYR A 166 -14.88 -1.22 -11.01
N ASP A 167 -15.58 -2.01 -10.20
CA ASP A 167 -16.10 -1.54 -8.91
C ASP A 167 -15.05 -1.69 -7.80
N GLU A 168 -14.48 -0.56 -7.39
CA GLU A 168 -13.43 -0.49 -6.36
C GLU A 168 -13.89 -0.94 -4.96
N LYS A 169 -15.20 -0.95 -4.70
CA LYS A 169 -15.75 -1.48 -3.44
C LYS A 169 -15.61 -2.99 -3.37
N LEU A 170 -15.57 -3.67 -4.52
CA LEU A 170 -15.48 -5.12 -4.62
C LEU A 170 -14.03 -5.58 -4.76
N ILE A 171 -13.21 -4.82 -5.50
CA ILE A 171 -11.81 -5.16 -5.77
C ILE A 171 -10.96 -3.91 -5.96
N SER A 172 -9.75 -3.87 -5.40
CA SER A 172 -8.87 -2.70 -5.50
C SER A 172 -7.41 -3.13 -5.59
N ALA A 173 -6.55 -2.23 -6.07
CA ALA A 173 -5.09 -2.43 -6.03
C ALA A 173 -4.58 -2.67 -4.60
N THR A 174 -5.26 -2.11 -3.59
CA THR A 174 -4.86 -2.30 -2.21
C THR A 174 -5.21 -3.70 -1.72
N ASP A 175 -4.22 -4.44 -1.22
CA ASP A 175 -4.34 -5.75 -0.60
C ASP A 175 -5.08 -5.63 0.74
N ARG A 176 -6.40 -5.78 0.67
CA ARG A 176 -7.31 -5.73 1.81
C ARG A 176 -8.43 -6.73 1.59
N LEU A 177 -8.86 -7.35 2.67
CA LEU A 177 -10.06 -8.16 2.70
C LEU A 177 -11.30 -7.32 2.34
N ARG A 178 -12.17 -7.89 1.51
CA ARG A 178 -13.42 -7.27 1.03
C ARG A 178 -14.60 -8.20 1.25
N HIS A 179 -15.80 -7.65 1.42
CA HIS A 179 -16.99 -8.49 1.45
C HIS A 179 -17.13 -9.24 0.13
N SER A 180 -17.33 -10.56 0.22
CA SER A 180 -17.50 -11.39 -0.97
C SER A 180 -18.82 -11.07 -1.67
N THR A 181 -18.78 -11.00 -3.00
CA THR A 181 -19.98 -10.89 -3.83
C THR A 181 -20.32 -12.20 -4.50
N GLU A 182 -21.61 -12.47 -4.67
CA GLU A 182 -22.09 -13.56 -5.52
C GLU A 182 -22.03 -13.16 -7.00
N HIS A 183 -22.15 -11.87 -7.29
CA HIS A 183 -22.13 -11.38 -8.66
C HIS A 183 -20.69 -11.26 -9.22
N PRO A 184 -20.51 -11.55 -10.53
CA PRO A 184 -19.21 -11.39 -11.19
C PRO A 184 -18.75 -9.93 -11.18
N ILE A 185 -17.50 -9.72 -10.81
CA ILE A 185 -16.82 -8.43 -10.87
C ILE A 185 -16.41 -8.17 -12.33
N LYS A 186 -16.93 -7.12 -12.93
CA LYS A 186 -16.74 -6.80 -14.36
C LYS A 186 -15.57 -5.84 -14.55
N PHE A 187 -14.68 -6.15 -15.49
CA PHE A 187 -13.62 -5.27 -15.95
C PHE A 187 -13.95 -4.79 -17.36
N ILE A 188 -14.35 -3.53 -17.46
CA ILE A 188 -14.80 -2.89 -18.70
C ILE A 188 -13.64 -2.07 -19.26
N SER A 189 -13.45 -2.10 -20.57
CA SER A 189 -12.42 -1.29 -21.23
C SER A 189 -12.70 0.20 -21.04
N ARG A 190 -11.70 0.98 -20.60
CA ARG A 190 -11.81 2.44 -20.56
C ARG A 190 -11.84 3.06 -21.95
N ARG A 191 -11.05 2.51 -22.89
CA ARG A 191 -11.05 2.96 -24.31
C ARG A 191 -12.36 2.69 -25.02
N GLN A 192 -13.09 1.65 -24.63
CA GLN A 192 -14.33 1.21 -25.27
C GLN A 192 -15.37 0.87 -24.18
N PRO A 193 -16.14 1.86 -23.69
CA PRO A 193 -16.97 1.73 -22.48
C PRO A 193 -18.04 0.63 -22.52
N HIS A 194 -18.45 0.20 -23.71
CA HIS A 194 -19.45 -0.86 -23.89
C HIS A 194 -18.83 -2.27 -23.99
N ILE A 195 -17.50 -2.37 -23.93
CA ILE A 195 -16.79 -3.63 -24.12
C ILE A 195 -16.33 -4.16 -22.77
N LEU A 196 -16.99 -5.23 -22.33
CA LEU A 196 -16.53 -6.08 -21.23
C LEU A 196 -15.28 -6.83 -21.68
N LYS A 197 -14.15 -6.64 -20.99
CA LYS A 197 -12.90 -7.34 -21.32
C LYS A 197 -12.80 -8.69 -20.63
N PHE A 198 -13.17 -8.76 -19.35
CA PHE A 198 -13.26 -10.01 -18.60
C PHE A 198 -14.08 -9.80 -17.31
N LYS A 199 -14.41 -10.90 -16.63
CA LYS A 199 -15.09 -10.88 -15.34
C LYS A 199 -14.42 -11.86 -14.38
N ILE A 200 -14.38 -11.52 -13.10
CA ILE A 200 -13.89 -12.39 -12.02
C ILE A 200 -15.10 -12.84 -11.22
N LYS A 201 -15.27 -14.14 -11.06
CA LYS A 201 -16.33 -14.72 -10.22
C LYS A 201 -15.70 -15.24 -8.93
N PRO A 202 -15.77 -14.48 -7.82
CA PRO A 202 -15.18 -14.96 -6.57
C PRO A 202 -15.96 -16.15 -5.99
N GLY A 203 -17.30 -16.18 -6.16
CA GLY A 203 -18.19 -17.20 -5.58
C GLY A 203 -18.04 -18.61 -6.17
N PRO A 204 -18.48 -19.65 -5.44
CA PRO A 204 -18.45 -21.03 -5.91
C PRO A 204 -19.30 -21.18 -7.19
N GLU A 205 -18.77 -21.88 -8.19
CA GLU A 205 -19.50 -22.20 -9.44
C GLU A 205 -20.69 -23.16 -9.17
N THR A 206 -20.70 -23.83 -8.02
CA THR A 206 -21.79 -24.70 -7.57
C THR A 206 -22.90 -23.86 -6.94
N SER A 207 -24.03 -23.78 -7.61
CA SER A 207 -25.30 -23.24 -7.11
C SER A 207 -25.77 -24.04 -5.88
N GLY A 208 -25.27 -23.67 -4.70
CA GLY A 208 -25.63 -24.23 -3.41
C GLY A 208 -26.09 -23.11 -2.49
N SER A 209 -27.34 -23.22 -2.05
CA SER A 209 -28.13 -22.23 -1.30
C SER A 209 -27.59 -21.94 0.10
N ASP A 210 -26.44 -21.29 0.23
CA ASP A 210 -25.94 -20.84 1.53
C ASP A 210 -25.47 -19.39 1.49
N ALA A 211 -26.40 -18.51 1.13
CA ALA A 211 -26.25 -17.06 1.02
C ALA A 211 -26.10 -16.34 2.38
N ARG A 212 -26.01 -17.07 3.50
CA ARG A 212 -26.09 -16.49 4.86
C ARG A 212 -24.76 -16.37 5.60
N SER A 213 -23.68 -16.98 5.11
CA SER A 213 -22.37 -16.81 5.74
C SER A 213 -21.71 -15.51 5.27
N LYS A 214 -21.34 -14.61 6.18
CA LYS A 214 -20.50 -13.44 5.86
C LYS A 214 -19.14 -13.93 5.35
N ARG A 215 -18.95 -13.93 4.03
CA ARG A 215 -17.68 -14.32 3.38
C ARG A 215 -16.84 -13.09 3.07
N VAL A 216 -15.54 -13.24 3.22
CA VAL A 216 -14.55 -12.20 2.91
C VAL A 216 -13.66 -12.74 1.80
N SER A 217 -13.38 -11.91 0.79
CA SER A 217 -12.55 -12.26 -0.35
C SER A 217 -11.28 -11.40 -0.36
N SER A 218 -10.15 -12.03 -0.67
CA SER A 218 -8.93 -11.34 -1.13
C SER A 218 -8.62 -11.74 -2.57
N PHE A 219 -7.89 -10.87 -3.26
CA PHE A 219 -7.54 -11.06 -4.66
C PHE A 219 -6.05 -10.83 -4.85
N LEU A 220 -5.39 -11.83 -5.43
CA LEU A 220 -3.97 -11.78 -5.75
C LEU A 220 -3.82 -11.83 -7.26
N PHE A 221 -3.29 -10.77 -7.85
CA PHE A 221 -3.00 -10.72 -9.28
C PHE A 221 -1.54 -11.04 -9.51
N HIS A 222 -1.29 -11.94 -10.45
CA HIS A 222 0.06 -12.21 -10.86
C HIS A 222 0.64 -10.98 -11.59
N PRO A 223 1.88 -10.56 -11.29
CA PRO A 223 2.48 -9.34 -11.86
C PRO A 223 2.65 -9.40 -13.38
N TYR A 224 2.97 -10.57 -13.94
CA TYR A 224 3.27 -10.75 -15.37
C TYR A 224 2.25 -11.58 -16.16
N LEU A 225 1.76 -12.68 -15.58
CA LEU A 225 0.88 -13.63 -16.26
C LEU A 225 -0.57 -13.15 -16.19
N PRO A 226 -1.41 -13.53 -17.16
CA PRO A 226 -2.84 -13.23 -17.15
C PRO A 226 -3.59 -14.12 -16.15
N LEU A 227 -3.15 -14.09 -14.89
CA LEU A 227 -3.54 -14.96 -13.81
C LEU A 227 -3.95 -14.11 -12.60
N ALA A 228 -5.11 -14.42 -12.04
CA ALA A 228 -5.54 -13.89 -10.76
C ALA A 228 -6.06 -15.02 -9.87
N ILE A 229 -5.90 -14.89 -8.57
CA ILE A 229 -6.37 -15.85 -7.57
C ILE A 229 -7.34 -15.10 -6.67
N SER A 230 -8.55 -15.64 -6.51
CA SER A 230 -9.47 -15.16 -5.48
C SER A 230 -9.54 -16.17 -4.34
N ILE A 231 -9.32 -15.69 -3.13
CA ILE A 231 -9.34 -16.50 -1.91
C ILE A 231 -10.55 -16.07 -1.10
N GLN A 232 -11.50 -16.98 -0.89
CA GLN A 232 -12.68 -16.75 -0.07
C GLN A 232 -12.51 -17.40 1.29
N GLN A 233 -12.65 -16.58 2.33
CA GLN A 233 -12.67 -17.00 3.72
C GLN A 233 -14.10 -16.90 4.24
N THR A 234 -14.62 -18.02 4.74
CA THR A 234 -15.91 -18.08 5.42
C THR A 234 -15.67 -18.05 6.93
N SER A 235 -16.57 -17.41 7.68
CA SER A 235 -16.52 -17.41 9.15
C SER A 235 -16.50 -18.84 9.72
N PHE A 236 -15.63 -19.08 10.71
CA PHE A 236 -15.42 -20.30 11.52
C PHE A 236 -16.03 -21.61 10.99
N MET A 237 -15.15 -22.58 10.70
CA MET A 237 -15.41 -24.01 10.39
C MET A 237 -15.67 -24.40 8.92
N GLN A 238 -15.61 -23.48 7.94
CA GLN A 238 -15.67 -23.85 6.52
C GLN A 238 -14.31 -23.75 5.82
N PRO A 239 -14.01 -24.64 4.85
CA PRO A 239 -12.75 -24.62 4.11
C PRO A 239 -12.61 -23.33 3.30
N THR A 240 -11.37 -22.83 3.22
CA THR A 240 -11.05 -21.69 2.35
C THR A 240 -11.21 -22.12 0.89
N VAL A 241 -11.99 -21.37 0.12
CA VAL A 241 -12.18 -21.63 -1.32
C VAL A 241 -11.19 -20.78 -2.09
N VAL A 242 -10.38 -21.42 -2.94
CA VAL A 242 -9.41 -20.74 -3.79
C VAL A 242 -9.80 -20.96 -5.24
N ASN A 243 -10.11 -19.88 -5.95
CA ASN A 243 -10.39 -19.92 -7.38
C ASN A 243 -9.25 -19.29 -8.16
N ILE A 244 -8.82 -19.99 -9.20
CA ILE A 244 -7.77 -19.54 -10.12
C ILE A 244 -8.44 -19.04 -11.40
N HIS A 245 -8.22 -17.77 -11.71
CA HIS A 245 -8.76 -17.08 -12.87
C HIS A 245 -7.65 -16.92 -13.90
N PHE A 246 -7.78 -17.60 -15.03
CA PHE A 246 -6.86 -17.46 -16.15
C PHE A 246 -7.56 -16.74 -17.31
N ARG A 247 -6.93 -15.68 -17.81
CA ARG A 247 -7.38 -14.97 -19.00
C ARG A 247 -6.58 -15.48 -20.20
N ARG A 248 -7.28 -16.15 -21.12
CA ARG A 248 -6.74 -16.57 -22.43
C ARG A 248 -6.58 -15.37 -23.36
#